data_AF-A0A9P6YLZ0-F1
#
_entry.id   AF-A0A9P6YLZ0-F1
#
_cell.length_a   1.000
_cell.length_b   1.000
_cell.length_c   1.000
_cell.angle_alpha   90.00
_cell.angle_beta   90.00
_cell.angle_gamma   90.00
#
_symmetry.space_group_name_H-M   'P 1'
#
loop_
_entity.id
_entity.type
_entity.pdbx_description
1 polymer ?
#
loop_
_entity_poly.entity_id
_entity_poly.type
_entity_poly.pdbx_seq_one_letter_code
_entity_poly.pdbx_strand_id
1 'polypeptide(L)'
;MAHALPEARSVLMFRAARDDKGQRESNVRWNYGHTTIPRHLRDIYLNEYGIADLRGLTDEDCVQAMAAITEAPFQAGLLQQAHAARKLLRATPPDPERLQRNTPQSLAAALAPFRADGSLPDYPLGSDFNEIEQVLVKALGCLKANTQTPGAKLRTVWAALRQPAGDGDAVYLQRMGLQAPKDFAERLDARLLRLALARTA
;
A
#
# COMPACT_ATOMS: atom_id res chain seq x y z
N MET A 1 2.16 3.61 -26.59
CA MET A 1 2.97 3.54 -25.35
C MET A 1 4.09 4.56 -25.45
N ALA A 2 4.76 4.92 -24.35
CA ALA A 2 5.76 6.00 -24.33
C ALA A 2 6.79 5.92 -25.48
N HIS A 3 7.24 4.72 -25.86
CA HIS A 3 8.17 4.52 -26.98
C HIS A 3 7.72 5.08 -28.35
N ALA A 4 6.41 5.35 -28.53
CA ALA A 4 5.86 5.86 -29.78
C ALA A 4 5.83 7.40 -29.86
N LEU A 5 6.21 8.09 -28.78
CA LEU A 5 6.24 9.55 -28.70
C LEU A 5 7.69 10.03 -28.57
N PRO A 6 8.11 11.07 -29.33
CA PRO A 6 9.43 11.66 -29.17
C PRO A 6 9.69 12.10 -27.73
N GLU A 7 10.88 11.79 -27.20
CA GLU A 7 11.31 12.14 -25.84
C GLU A 7 10.45 11.62 -24.68
N ALA A 8 9.42 10.82 -24.94
CA ALA A 8 8.55 10.32 -23.89
C ALA A 8 9.20 9.20 -23.07
N ARG A 9 8.83 9.14 -21.78
CA ARG A 9 9.32 8.14 -20.83
C ARG A 9 8.15 7.39 -20.20
N SER A 10 8.31 6.08 -20.02
CA SER A 10 7.34 5.26 -19.31
C SER A 10 7.61 5.26 -17.81
N VAL A 11 6.66 5.77 -17.03
CA VAL A 11 6.70 5.74 -15.56
C VAL A 11 5.74 4.67 -15.03
N LEU A 12 6.26 3.74 -14.23
CA LEU A 12 5.47 2.75 -13.51
C LEU A 12 5.42 3.11 -12.03
N MET A 13 4.24 3.49 -11.56
CA MET A 13 3.98 3.72 -10.14
C MET A 13 3.38 2.47 -9.49
N PHE A 14 3.91 2.08 -8.33
CA PHE A 14 3.45 0.92 -7.58
C PHE A 14 3.70 1.11 -6.07
N ARG A 15 3.01 0.33 -5.23
CA ARG A 15 3.33 0.26 -3.79
C ARG A 15 4.56 -0.61 -3.56
N ALA A 16 5.48 -0.24 -2.70
CA ALA A 16 6.70 -1.02 -2.43
C ALA A 16 6.41 -2.43 -1.88
N ALA A 17 5.38 -2.55 -1.03
CA ALA A 17 4.91 -3.81 -0.45
C ALA A 17 3.38 -3.84 -0.38
N ARG A 18 2.83 -5.04 -0.20
CA ARG A 18 1.39 -5.29 0.00
C ARG A 18 1.19 -6.29 1.12
N ASP A 19 0.02 -6.27 1.73
CA ASP A 19 -0.41 -7.33 2.62
C ASP A 19 -1.25 -8.34 1.83
N ASP A 20 -0.83 -9.61 1.85
CA ASP A 20 -1.56 -10.73 1.27
C ASP A 20 -1.75 -11.82 2.33
N LYS A 21 -2.99 -12.20 2.60
CA LYS A 21 -3.37 -13.21 3.61
C LYS A 21 -2.71 -12.99 4.99
N GLY A 22 -2.57 -11.74 5.40
CA GLY A 22 -1.93 -11.35 6.67
C GLY A 22 -0.39 -11.39 6.65
N GLN A 23 0.24 -11.61 5.50
CA GLN A 23 1.68 -11.53 5.33
C GLN A 23 2.06 -10.31 4.49
N ARG A 24 3.09 -9.60 4.91
CA ARG A 24 3.69 -8.51 4.15
C ARG A 24 4.55 -9.11 3.04
N GLU A 25 4.32 -8.72 1.80
CA GLU A 25 5.13 -9.13 0.66
C GLU A 25 5.62 -7.93 -0.16
N SER A 26 6.86 -7.98 -0.63
CA SER A 26 7.40 -7.01 -1.59
C SER A 26 6.60 -7.01 -2.90
N ASN A 27 6.42 -5.85 -3.54
CA ASN A 27 6.00 -5.79 -4.94
C ASN A 27 7.20 -5.68 -5.90
N VAL A 28 8.41 -5.41 -5.40
CA VAL A 28 9.65 -5.60 -6.16
C VAL A 28 9.97 -7.10 -6.12
N ARG A 29 9.72 -7.80 -7.24
CA ARG A 29 9.90 -9.24 -7.37
C ARG A 29 11.05 -9.54 -8.32
N TRP A 30 11.80 -10.61 -8.00
CA TRP A 30 12.83 -11.13 -8.90
C TRP A 30 12.25 -11.65 -10.21
N ASN A 31 11.20 -12.48 -10.12
CA ASN A 31 10.48 -13.02 -11.27
C ASN A 31 8.98 -12.72 -11.13
N TYR A 32 8.37 -12.19 -12.20
CA TYR A 32 6.94 -11.97 -12.30
C TYR A 32 6.38 -12.72 -13.52
N GLY A 33 5.49 -13.69 -13.27
CA GLY A 33 5.02 -14.63 -14.29
C GLY A 33 4.04 -14.06 -15.33
N HIS A 34 3.56 -12.84 -15.16
CA HIS A 34 2.52 -12.24 -16.01
C HIS A 34 2.97 -10.89 -16.56
N THR A 35 4.10 -10.86 -17.28
CA THR A 35 4.69 -9.62 -17.78
C THR A 35 3.84 -9.01 -18.90
N THR A 36 3.09 -7.94 -18.57
CA THR A 36 2.31 -7.17 -19.55
C THR A 36 3.17 -6.15 -20.31
N ILE A 37 4.17 -5.55 -19.66
CA ILE A 37 5.07 -4.56 -20.26
C ILE A 37 6.53 -5.05 -20.16
N PRO A 38 7.24 -5.28 -21.27
CA PRO A 38 8.64 -5.68 -21.29
C PRO A 38 9.56 -4.73 -20.50
N ARG A 39 10.70 -5.25 -20.01
CA ARG A 39 11.69 -4.44 -19.26
C ARG A 39 12.16 -3.19 -20.03
N HIS A 40 12.49 -3.35 -21.30
CA HIS A 40 13.04 -2.26 -22.12
C HIS A 40 12.02 -1.15 -22.46
N LEU A 41 10.74 -1.34 -22.13
CA LEU A 41 9.69 -0.32 -22.27
C LEU A 41 9.33 0.36 -20.94
N ARG A 42 10.04 0.04 -19.85
CA ARG A 42 9.84 0.61 -18.52
C ARG A 42 11.08 1.39 -18.12
N ASP A 43 10.98 2.71 -18.20
CA ASP A 43 12.12 3.59 -17.96
C ASP A 43 12.27 3.93 -16.48
N ILE A 44 11.16 4.27 -15.82
CA ILE A 44 11.17 4.80 -14.46
C ILE A 44 10.20 4.00 -13.60
N TYR A 45 10.66 3.64 -12.40
CA TYR A 45 9.87 3.01 -11.35
C TYR A 45 9.73 3.97 -10.18
N LEU A 46 8.51 4.16 -9.70
CA LEU A 46 8.22 5.05 -8.58
C LEU A 46 7.40 4.29 -7.53
N ASN A 47 7.82 4.42 -6.27
CA ASN A 47 7.01 4.04 -5.13
C ASN A 47 7.20 5.02 -3.97
N GLU A 48 6.60 4.73 -2.82
CA GLU A 48 6.65 5.59 -1.64
C GLU A 48 8.06 5.83 -1.07
N TYR A 49 9.07 5.04 -1.46
CA TYR A 49 10.44 5.17 -1.00
C TYR A 49 11.35 5.92 -1.99
N GLY A 50 10.92 6.12 -3.23
CA GLY A 50 11.65 6.94 -4.19
C GLY A 50 11.47 6.51 -5.63
N ILE A 51 12.43 6.94 -6.44
CA ILE A 51 12.43 6.80 -7.89
C ILE A 51 13.66 5.98 -8.30
N ALA A 52 13.45 4.94 -9.12
CA ALA A 52 14.50 4.21 -9.81
C ALA A 52 14.39 4.49 -11.31
N ASP A 53 15.32 5.29 -11.83
CA ASP A 53 15.48 5.55 -13.25
C ASP A 53 16.43 4.49 -13.84
N LEU A 54 15.94 3.65 -14.74
CA LEU A 54 16.67 2.49 -15.26
C LEU A 54 17.15 2.66 -16.71
N ARG A 55 16.84 3.79 -17.36
CA ARG A 55 17.10 3.93 -18.80
C ARG A 55 18.61 3.98 -19.06
N GLY A 56 19.10 3.05 -19.88
CA GLY A 56 20.52 2.97 -20.24
C GLY A 56 21.44 2.42 -19.15
N LEU A 57 20.88 1.96 -18.02
CA LEU A 57 21.66 1.39 -16.92
C LEU A 57 22.08 -0.06 -17.22
N THR A 58 23.23 -0.45 -16.64
CA THR A 58 23.66 -1.84 -16.65
C THR A 58 22.72 -2.71 -15.80
N ASP A 59 22.81 -4.03 -15.95
CA ASP A 59 22.04 -4.94 -15.09
C ASP A 59 22.36 -4.77 -13.60
N GLU A 60 23.62 -4.53 -13.26
CA GLU A 60 24.06 -4.29 -11.89
C GLU A 60 23.45 -3.00 -11.33
N ASP A 61 23.55 -1.90 -12.07
CA ASP A 61 22.98 -0.61 -11.67
C ASP A 61 21.44 -0.67 -11.58
N CYS A 62 20.79 -1.43 -12.47
CA CYS A 62 19.35 -1.66 -12.39
C CYS A 62 18.95 -2.36 -11.10
N VAL A 63 19.71 -3.39 -10.69
CA VAL A 63 19.46 -4.10 -9.43
C VAL A 63 19.65 -3.16 -8.24
N GLN A 64 20.72 -2.36 -8.23
CA GLN A 64 20.99 -1.41 -7.14
C GLN A 64 19.89 -0.35 -7.04
N ALA A 65 19.48 0.24 -8.16
CA ALA A 65 18.41 1.23 -8.21
C ALA A 65 17.06 0.66 -7.72
N MET A 66 16.70 -0.56 -8.14
CA MET A 66 15.47 -1.22 -7.68
C MET A 66 15.54 -1.64 -6.20
N ALA A 67 16.70 -2.07 -5.72
CA ALA A 67 16.91 -2.37 -4.30
C ALA A 67 16.76 -1.10 -3.44
N ALA A 68 17.25 0.05 -3.90
CA ALA A 68 17.17 1.33 -3.21
C ALA A 68 15.73 1.83 -2.97
N ILE A 69 14.76 1.36 -3.76
CA ILE A 69 13.32 1.65 -3.59
C ILE A 69 12.54 0.47 -2.98
N THR A 70 13.19 -0.64 -2.63
CA THR A 70 12.51 -1.80 -2.02
C THR A 70 12.29 -1.55 -0.51
N GLU A 71 11.18 -2.06 0.05
CA GLU A 71 10.93 -1.98 1.51
C GLU A 71 12.01 -2.75 2.28
N ALA A 72 12.52 -2.16 3.38
CA ALA A 72 13.74 -2.57 4.04
C ALA A 72 13.86 -4.09 4.34
N PRO A 73 12.83 -4.80 4.85
CA PRO A 73 12.92 -6.23 5.14
C PRO A 73 13.20 -7.10 3.91
N PHE A 74 12.91 -6.62 2.70
CA PHE A 74 13.05 -7.39 1.46
C PHE A 74 14.30 -7.04 0.65
N GLN A 75 15.04 -5.98 1.01
CA GLN A 75 16.22 -5.55 0.27
C GLN A 75 17.33 -6.61 0.27
N ALA A 76 17.63 -7.19 1.43
CA ALA A 76 18.70 -8.18 1.57
C ALA A 76 18.44 -9.43 0.71
N GLY A 77 17.20 -9.96 0.75
CA GLY A 77 16.83 -11.12 -0.07
C GLY A 77 16.93 -10.85 -1.56
N LEU A 78 16.55 -9.64 -2.02
CA LEU A 78 16.67 -9.23 -3.42
C LEU A 78 18.13 -9.18 -3.88
N LEU A 79 19.02 -8.56 -3.09
CA LEU A 79 20.45 -8.45 -3.41
C LEU A 79 21.14 -9.81 -3.40
N GLN A 80 20.81 -10.68 -2.44
CA GLN A 80 21.31 -12.05 -2.39
C GLN A 80 20.91 -12.83 -3.65
N GLN A 81 19.65 -12.72 -4.07
CA GLN A 81 19.16 -13.39 -5.28
C GLN A 81 19.85 -12.84 -6.54
N ALA A 82 20.07 -11.53 -6.62
CA ALA A 82 20.77 -10.91 -7.74
C ALA A 82 22.25 -11.34 -7.84
N HIS A 83 22.93 -11.45 -6.70
CA HIS A 83 24.29 -11.98 -6.64
C HIS A 83 24.34 -13.45 -7.07
N ALA A 84 23.43 -14.29 -6.57
CA ALA A 84 23.34 -15.71 -6.97
C ALA A 84 23.11 -15.86 -8.49
N ALA A 85 22.36 -14.93 -9.09
CA ALA A 85 22.12 -14.86 -10.54
C ALA A 85 23.24 -14.16 -11.34
N ARG A 86 24.36 -13.80 -10.70
CA ARG A 86 25.51 -13.11 -11.30
C ARG A 86 25.17 -11.76 -11.94
N LYS A 87 24.12 -11.09 -11.43
CA LYS A 87 23.78 -9.71 -11.81
C LYS A 87 24.53 -8.67 -10.98
N LEU A 88 25.10 -9.08 -9.84
CA LEU A 88 26.02 -8.31 -9.02
C LEU A 88 27.38 -8.99 -9.04
N LEU A 89 28.45 -8.22 -9.21
CA LEU A 89 29.81 -8.77 -9.19
C LEU A 89 30.22 -9.26 -7.80
N ARG A 90 29.69 -8.62 -6.76
CA ARG A 90 29.98 -8.92 -5.36
C ARG A 90 28.68 -9.03 -4.56
N ALA A 91 28.73 -9.79 -3.46
CA ALA A 91 27.67 -9.78 -2.48
C ALA A 91 27.67 -8.43 -1.77
N THR A 92 26.76 -7.55 -2.17
CA THR A 92 26.62 -6.21 -1.61
C THR A 92 25.55 -6.20 -0.53
N PRO A 93 25.82 -5.74 0.70
CA PRO A 93 24.79 -5.56 1.70
C PRO A 93 23.86 -4.39 1.30
N PRO A 94 22.62 -4.35 1.79
CA PRO A 94 21.76 -3.19 1.58
C PRO A 94 22.37 -1.92 2.16
N ASP A 95 22.08 -0.79 1.52
CA ASP A 95 22.46 0.54 2.01
C ASP A 95 21.82 0.81 3.39
N PRO A 96 22.61 1.08 4.44
CA PRO A 96 22.10 1.33 5.79
C PRO A 96 21.08 2.48 5.87
N GLU A 97 21.25 3.53 5.07
CA GLU A 97 20.31 4.66 5.05
C GLU A 97 18.96 4.22 4.47
N ARG A 98 18.98 3.40 3.41
CA ARG A 98 17.75 2.84 2.81
C ARG A 98 17.06 1.86 3.74
N LEU A 99 17.80 1.07 4.52
CA LEU A 99 17.20 0.18 5.53
C LEU A 99 16.46 0.96 6.61
N GLN A 100 17.00 2.10 7.05
CA GLN A 100 16.35 2.94 8.05
C GLN A 100 15.16 3.71 7.47
N ARG A 101 15.28 4.22 6.25
CA ARG A 101 14.28 5.09 5.63
C ARG A 101 13.13 4.32 4.97
N ASN A 102 13.40 3.18 4.34
CA ASN A 102 12.40 2.46 3.54
C ASN A 102 11.51 1.56 4.41
N THR A 103 10.87 2.15 5.42
CA THR A 103 9.89 1.49 6.30
C THR A 103 8.60 2.31 6.36
N PRO A 104 7.44 1.68 6.59
CA PRO A 104 6.19 2.42 6.79
C PRO A 104 6.26 3.42 7.95
N GLN A 105 7.00 3.09 9.00
CA GLN A 105 7.16 3.91 10.20
C GLN A 105 7.96 5.17 9.89
N SER A 106 9.12 5.04 9.25
CA SER A 106 9.96 6.18 8.86
C SER A 106 9.23 7.09 7.87
N LEU A 107 8.50 6.52 6.91
CA LEU A 107 7.67 7.28 5.99
C LEU A 107 6.56 8.04 6.72
N ALA A 108 5.82 7.37 7.61
CA ALA A 108 4.77 8.02 8.39
C ALA A 108 5.32 9.15 9.26
N ALA A 109 6.46 8.95 9.91
CA ALA A 109 7.13 9.97 10.71
C ALA A 109 7.57 11.17 9.86
N ALA A 110 8.13 10.93 8.67
CA ALA A 110 8.53 11.98 7.75
C ALA A 110 7.34 12.80 7.23
N LEU A 111 6.18 12.17 7.04
CA LEU A 111 4.97 12.82 6.54
C LEU A 111 4.09 13.45 7.65
N ALA A 112 4.30 13.09 8.92
CA ALA A 112 3.47 13.54 10.03
C ALA A 112 3.44 15.07 10.22
N PRO A 113 4.56 15.82 10.12
CA PRO A 113 4.54 17.28 10.25
C PRO A 113 3.63 17.95 9.21
N PHE A 114 3.73 17.50 7.94
CA PHE A 114 2.92 18.03 6.84
C PHE A 114 1.43 17.68 6.95
N ARG A 115 1.11 16.57 7.63
CA ARG A 115 -0.29 16.23 7.94
C ARG A 115 -0.83 17.08 9.09
N ALA A 116 0.01 17.39 10.08
CA ALA A 116 -0.38 18.18 11.24
C ALA A 116 -0.60 19.66 10.91
N ASP A 117 0.19 20.24 10.00
CA ASP A 117 0.03 21.63 9.55
C ASP A 117 -1.00 21.80 8.41
N GLY A 118 -1.57 20.70 7.91
CA GLY A 118 -2.58 20.68 6.86
C GLY A 118 -2.03 20.82 5.43
N SER A 119 -0.71 20.92 5.24
CA SER A 119 -0.09 21.00 3.90
C SER A 119 -0.24 19.71 3.08
N LEU A 120 -0.37 18.57 3.76
CA LEU A 120 -0.62 17.26 3.15
C LEU A 120 -1.96 16.68 3.63
N PRO A 121 -3.09 17.09 3.02
CA PRO A 121 -4.37 16.43 3.24
C PRO A 121 -4.35 15.01 2.66
N ASP A 122 -5.34 14.18 2.99
CA ASP A 122 -5.43 12.80 2.47
C ASP A 122 -5.58 12.75 0.95
N TYR A 123 -6.20 13.78 0.36
CA TYR A 123 -6.46 13.90 -1.08
C TYR A 123 -5.93 15.24 -1.62
N PRO A 124 -4.59 15.40 -1.73
CA PRO A 124 -3.97 16.68 -2.09
C PRO A 124 -4.20 17.11 -3.53
N LEU A 125 -4.59 16.18 -4.41
CA LEU A 125 -4.93 16.45 -5.81
C LEU A 125 -6.45 16.45 -6.06
N GLY A 126 -7.24 16.51 -4.99
CA GLY A 126 -8.68 16.32 -5.04
C GLY A 126 -9.10 14.85 -5.00
N SER A 127 -10.40 14.64 -4.90
CA SER A 127 -11.03 13.32 -4.84
C SER A 127 -12.46 13.40 -5.36
N ASP A 128 -12.91 12.36 -6.06
CA ASP A 128 -14.33 12.21 -6.41
C ASP A 128 -15.19 11.77 -5.21
N PHE A 129 -14.55 11.40 -4.09
CA PHE A 129 -15.25 11.06 -2.85
C PHE A 129 -15.73 12.29 -2.11
N ASN A 130 -17.01 12.29 -1.73
CA ASN A 130 -17.52 13.25 -0.77
C ASN A 130 -17.01 12.95 0.66
N GLU A 131 -17.23 13.87 1.60
CA GLU A 131 -16.74 13.75 2.99
C GLU A 131 -17.16 12.45 3.67
N ILE A 132 -18.40 12.00 3.45
CA ILE A 132 -18.95 10.75 4.01
C ILE A 132 -18.17 9.55 3.45
N GLU A 133 -17.91 9.55 2.15
CA GLU A 133 -17.18 8.49 1.46
C GLU A 133 -15.71 8.44 1.86
N GLN A 134 -15.08 9.58 2.10
CA GLN A 134 -13.70 9.63 2.57
C GLN A 134 -13.56 8.95 3.95
N VAL A 135 -14.54 9.14 4.84
CA VAL A 135 -14.60 8.44 6.13
C VAL A 135 -14.88 6.95 5.94
N LEU A 136 -15.83 6.59 5.06
CA LEU A 136 -16.17 5.19 4.77
C LEU A 136 -14.98 4.42 4.20
N VAL A 137 -14.20 5.00 3.29
CA VAL A 137 -13.02 4.34 2.70
C VAL A 137 -12.00 3.99 3.78
N LYS A 138 -11.76 4.89 4.74
CA LYS A 138 -10.88 4.62 5.90
C LYS A 138 -11.42 3.48 6.75
N ALA A 139 -12.70 3.53 7.10
CA ALA A 139 -13.35 2.50 7.91
C ALA A 139 -13.30 1.12 7.22
N LEU A 140 -13.65 1.04 5.93
CA LEU A 140 -13.59 -0.19 5.14
C LEU A 140 -12.15 -0.71 4.99
N GLY A 141 -11.17 0.19 4.83
CA GLY A 141 -9.75 -0.16 4.85
C GLY A 141 -9.33 -0.81 6.17
N CYS A 142 -9.77 -0.25 7.30
CA CYS A 142 -9.56 -0.81 8.63
C CYS A 142 -10.18 -2.20 8.77
N LEU A 143 -11.42 -2.40 8.31
CA LEU A 143 -12.07 -3.72 8.31
C LEU A 143 -11.28 -4.72 7.49
N LYS A 144 -10.94 -4.38 6.24
CA LYS A 144 -10.17 -5.24 5.35
C LYS A 144 -8.86 -5.69 5.99
N ALA A 145 -8.14 -4.78 6.64
CA ALA A 145 -6.89 -5.10 7.35
C ALA A 145 -7.12 -6.05 8.53
N ASN A 146 -8.23 -5.92 9.25
CA ASN A 146 -8.56 -6.72 10.42
C ASN A 146 -9.33 -8.02 10.13
N THR A 147 -9.61 -8.33 8.86
CA THR A 147 -10.32 -9.55 8.45
C THR A 147 -9.52 -10.46 7.51
N GLN A 148 -8.21 -10.24 7.37
CA GLN A 148 -7.38 -11.02 6.44
C GLN A 148 -7.11 -12.47 6.87
N THR A 149 -7.18 -12.77 8.18
CA THR A 149 -6.94 -14.11 8.73
C THR A 149 -8.17 -14.61 9.49
N PRO A 150 -8.38 -15.93 9.63
CA PRO A 150 -9.53 -16.48 10.35
C PRO A 150 -9.62 -15.98 11.80
N GLY A 151 -8.48 -15.93 12.50
CA GLY A 151 -8.40 -15.43 13.88
C GLY A 151 -8.71 -13.94 13.98
N ALA A 152 -8.14 -13.11 13.09
CA ALA A 152 -8.43 -11.68 13.07
C ALA A 152 -9.91 -11.40 12.74
N LYS A 153 -10.49 -12.17 11.81
CA LYS A 153 -11.91 -12.10 11.46
C LYS A 153 -12.81 -12.40 12.65
N LEU A 154 -12.57 -13.51 13.37
CA LEU A 154 -13.35 -13.87 14.57
C LEU A 154 -13.27 -12.79 15.65
N ARG A 155 -12.07 -12.28 15.92
CA ARG A 155 -11.86 -11.20 16.89
C ARG A 155 -12.60 -9.92 16.49
N THR A 156 -12.58 -9.57 15.21
CA THR A 156 -13.26 -8.38 14.67
C THR A 156 -14.78 -8.51 14.74
N VAL A 157 -15.32 -9.69 14.41
CA VAL A 157 -16.76 -9.98 14.57
C VAL A 157 -17.18 -9.86 16.03
N TRP A 158 -16.42 -10.45 16.95
CA TRP A 158 -16.74 -10.39 18.38
C TRP A 158 -16.67 -8.98 18.95
N ALA A 159 -15.69 -8.18 18.51
CA ALA A 159 -15.62 -6.76 18.86
C ALA A 159 -16.81 -5.98 18.30
N ALA A 160 -17.24 -6.26 17.07
CA ALA A 160 -18.38 -5.59 16.43
C ALA A 160 -19.71 -5.87 17.13
N LEU A 161 -19.88 -7.09 17.68
CA LEU A 161 -21.06 -7.43 18.47
C LEU A 161 -21.17 -6.64 19.77
N ARG A 162 -20.05 -6.12 20.28
CA ARG A 162 -19.98 -5.32 21.52
C ARG A 162 -19.98 -3.82 21.28
N GLN A 163 -19.85 -3.38 20.03
CA GLN A 163 -19.78 -1.97 19.69
C GLN A 163 -21.18 -1.32 19.78
N PRO A 164 -21.38 -0.30 20.63
CA PRO A 164 -22.62 0.45 20.66
C PRO A 164 -22.79 1.28 19.37
N ALA A 165 -24.03 1.71 19.11
CA ALA A 165 -24.27 2.70 18.06
C ALA A 165 -23.67 4.04 18.48
N GLY A 166 -22.89 4.67 17.60
CA GLY A 166 -22.37 6.01 17.78
C GLY A 166 -23.34 7.07 17.26
N ASP A 167 -23.27 8.26 17.85
CA ASP A 167 -23.98 9.43 17.33
C ASP A 167 -23.38 9.82 15.98
N GLY A 168 -24.21 9.84 14.92
CA GLY A 168 -23.78 10.16 13.55
C GLY A 168 -23.59 8.94 12.62
N ASP A 169 -23.64 7.71 13.13
CA ASP A 169 -23.50 6.49 12.32
C ASP A 169 -24.58 6.35 11.22
N ALA A 170 -25.73 6.98 11.42
CA ALA A 170 -26.89 6.88 10.54
C ALA A 170 -26.59 7.30 9.10
N VAL A 171 -25.81 8.38 8.91
CA VAL A 171 -25.47 8.91 7.57
C VAL A 171 -24.56 7.93 6.81
N TYR A 172 -23.56 7.36 7.51
CA TYR A 172 -22.65 6.36 6.95
C TYR A 172 -23.37 5.05 6.61
N LEU A 173 -24.25 4.59 7.50
CA LEU A 173 -25.08 3.40 7.27
C LEU A 173 -26.05 3.60 6.11
N GLN A 174 -26.66 4.78 5.99
CA GLN A 174 -27.54 5.11 4.88
C GLN A 174 -26.79 5.06 3.54
N ARG A 175 -25.59 5.65 3.47
CA ARG A 175 -24.76 5.61 2.25
C ARG A 175 -24.38 4.18 1.84
N MET A 176 -24.19 3.30 2.82
CA MET A 176 -23.90 1.87 2.61
C MET A 176 -25.14 1.00 2.42
N GLY A 177 -26.36 1.55 2.49
CA GLY A 177 -27.61 0.78 2.39
C GLY A 177 -27.95 -0.06 3.63
N LEU A 178 -27.28 0.20 4.76
CA LEU A 178 -27.35 -0.57 6.01
C LEU A 178 -28.17 0.13 7.11
N GLN A 179 -28.94 1.17 6.78
CA GLN A 179 -29.76 1.90 7.73
C GLN A 179 -30.92 1.06 8.27
N ALA A 180 -31.52 0.21 7.44
CA ALA A 180 -32.63 -0.67 7.78
C ALA A 180 -32.31 -2.13 7.37
N PRO A 181 -31.41 -2.82 8.10
CA PRO A 181 -30.95 -4.15 7.73
C PRO A 181 -32.07 -5.20 7.87
N LYS A 182 -32.35 -5.91 6.79
CA LYS A 182 -33.46 -6.85 6.63
C LYS A 182 -33.11 -8.25 7.11
N ASP A 183 -31.87 -8.68 6.89
CA ASP A 183 -31.40 -10.03 7.24
C ASP A 183 -30.28 -10.02 8.31
N PHE A 184 -29.85 -11.21 8.71
CA PHE A 184 -28.79 -11.34 9.71
C PHE A 184 -27.42 -10.87 9.19
N ALA A 185 -27.16 -11.01 7.89
CA ALA A 185 -25.90 -10.62 7.28
C ALA A 185 -25.76 -9.09 7.28
N GLU A 186 -26.78 -8.36 6.83
CA GLU A 186 -26.81 -6.89 6.85
C GLU A 186 -26.72 -6.34 8.28
N ARG A 187 -27.30 -7.03 9.28
CA ARG A 187 -27.14 -6.63 10.69
C ARG A 187 -25.71 -6.78 11.18
N LEU A 188 -25.02 -7.85 10.75
CA LEU A 188 -23.61 -8.05 11.07
C LEU A 188 -22.74 -7.00 10.36
N ASP A 189 -23.00 -6.74 9.08
CA ASP A 189 -22.27 -5.74 8.30
C ASP A 189 -22.45 -4.33 8.87
N ALA A 190 -23.67 -3.97 9.31
CA ALA A 190 -23.93 -2.72 10.01
C ALA A 190 -23.09 -2.61 11.29
N ARG A 191 -22.99 -3.69 12.09
CA ARG A 191 -22.17 -3.71 13.32
C ARG A 191 -20.67 -3.63 13.02
N LEU A 192 -20.21 -4.31 11.97
CA LEU A 192 -18.82 -4.25 11.52
C LEU A 192 -18.47 -2.83 11.08
N LEU A 193 -19.36 -2.18 10.31
CA LEU A 193 -19.16 -0.81 9.87
C LEU A 193 -19.10 0.16 11.06
N ARG A 194 -19.98 0.02 12.06
CA ARG A 194 -19.92 0.84 13.29
C ARG A 194 -18.61 0.67 14.05
N LEU A 195 -18.13 -0.58 14.21
CA LEU A 195 -16.83 -0.84 14.81
C LEU A 195 -15.70 -0.16 14.03
N ALA A 196 -15.79 -0.19 12.71
CA ALA A 196 -14.80 0.41 11.84
C ALA A 196 -14.76 1.94 11.99
N LEU A 197 -15.93 2.58 11.92
CA LEU A 197 -16.09 4.01 12.11
C LEU A 197 -15.55 4.45 13.48
N ALA A 198 -15.88 3.73 14.55
CA ALA A 198 -15.40 4.02 15.90
C ALA A 198 -13.87 3.89 16.06
N ARG A 199 -13.20 3.09 15.21
CA ARG A 199 -11.74 2.92 15.24
C ARG A 199 -11.00 3.91 14.34
N THR A 200 -11.70 4.54 13.41
CA THR A 200 -11.12 5.46 12.42
C THR A 200 -11.59 6.90 12.58
N ALA A 201 -12.41 7.16 13.59
CA ALA A 201 -12.83 8.49 14.02
C ALA A 201 -11.68 9.29 14.64
#